data_AF-A0A3B0SNS6-F1
#
_entry.id   AF-A0A3B0SNS6-F1
#
_cell.length_a   1.000
_cell.length_b   1.000
_cell.length_c   1.000
_cell.angle_alpha   90.00
_cell.angle_beta   90.00
_cell.angle_gamma   90.00
#
_symmetry.space_group_name_H-M   'P 1'
#
loop_
_entity.id
_entity.type
_entity.pdbx_description
1 polymer ?
#
loop_
_entity_poly.entity_id
_entity_poly.type
_entity_poly.pdbx_seq_one_letter_code
_entity_poly.pdbx_strand_id
1 'polypeptide(L)' 'DEVVVRDLDMGMIEQVRRHWAFYRDRRPETYDSISAR' A
#
# COMPACT_ATOMS: atom_id res chain seq x y z
N ASP A 1 9.69 -19.01 -23.20
CA ASP A 1 8.93 -18.03 -22.38
C ASP A 1 8.29 -18.76 -21.21
N GLU A 2 8.36 -18.17 -20.01
CA GLU A 2 7.81 -18.75 -18.79
C GLU A 2 6.79 -17.82 -18.15
N VAL A 3 5.78 -18.43 -17.51
CA VAL A 3 4.71 -17.75 -16.79
C VAL A 3 4.70 -18.26 -15.35
N VAL A 4 4.72 -17.33 -14.40
CA VAL A 4 4.61 -17.64 -12.97
C VAL A 4 3.20 -17.34 -12.50
N VAL A 5 2.57 -18.31 -11.86
CA VAL A 5 1.23 -18.19 -11.27
C VAL A 5 1.31 -18.55 -9.78
N ARG A 6 0.66 -17.75 -8.94
CA ARG A 6 0.54 -17.97 -7.49
C ARG A 6 -0.77 -17.38 -6.97
N ASP A 7 -1.29 -18.01 -5.91
CA ASP A 7 -2.42 -17.47 -5.14
C ASP A 7 -1.96 -16.38 -4.18
N LEU A 8 -2.78 -15.34 -4.04
CA LEU A 8 -2.53 -14.24 -3.13
C LEU A 8 -3.55 -14.26 -1.99
N ASP A 9 -3.07 -14.31 -0.76
CA ASP A 9 -3.92 -14.12 0.42
C ASP A 9 -4.17 -12.62 0.63
N MET A 10 -5.36 -12.18 0.22
CA MET A 10 -5.79 -10.79 0.37
C MET A 10 -6.06 -10.40 1.83
N GLY A 11 -6.31 -11.37 2.72
CA GLY A 11 -6.51 -11.12 4.15
C GLY A 11 -5.24 -10.63 4.85
N MET A 12 -4.06 -10.98 4.32
CA MET A 12 -2.77 -10.51 4.82
C MET A 12 -2.64 -8.97 4.78
N ILE A 13 -3.32 -8.31 3.83
CA ILE A 13 -3.31 -6.84 3.72
C ILE A 13 -3.90 -6.20 4.97
N GLU A 14 -5.01 -6.74 5.49
CA GLU A 14 -5.66 -6.22 6.69
C GLU A 14 -4.76 -6.37 7.91
N GLN A 15 -4.10 -7.54 8.04
CA GLN A 15 -3.15 -7.81 9.10
C GLN A 15 -2.00 -6.80 9.06
N VAL A 16 -1.35 -6.62 7.91
CA VAL A 16 -0.21 -5.70 7.77
C VAL A 16 -0.64 -4.26 8.03
N ARG A 17 -1.82 -3.81 7.59
CA ARG A 17 -2.33 -2.45 7.86
C ARG A 17 -2.59 -2.18 9.34
N ARG A 18 -2.94 -3.20 10.13
CA ARG A 18 -3.06 -3.07 11.60
C ARG A 18 -1.70 -2.93 12.27
N HIS A 19 -0.72 -3.73 11.85
CA HIS A 19 0.64 -3.68 12.43
C HIS A 19 1.37 -2.40 12.02
N TRP A 20 1.25 -1.99 10.76
CA TRP A 20 1.87 -0.81 10.20
C TRP A 20 0.82 0.16 9.67
N ALA A 21 0.46 1.11 10.53
CA ALA A 21 -0.58 2.09 10.25
C ALA A 21 -0.12 3.24 9.33
N PHE A 22 0.69 2.95 8.30
CA PHE A 22 1.22 3.96 7.37
C PHE A 22 0.14 4.79 6.67
N TYR A 23 -1.05 4.24 6.49
CA TYR A 23 -2.17 4.98 5.90
C TYR A 23 -2.80 5.99 6.87
N ARG A 24 -2.79 5.70 8.17
CA ARG A 24 -3.32 6.59 9.21
C ARG A 24 -2.41 7.79 9.41
N ASP A 25 -1.10 7.55 9.42
CA ASP A 25 -0.10 8.55 9.80
C ASP A 25 0.41 9.36 8.58
N ARG A 26 -0.35 9.38 7.47
CA ARG A 26 -0.02 10.18 6.29
C ARG A 26 -0.18 11.67 6.57
N ARG A 27 0.60 12.48 5.86
CA ARG A 27 0.49 13.95 5.83
C ARG A 27 0.15 14.44 4.43
N PRO A 28 -1.13 14.33 4.00
CA PRO A 28 -1.55 14.66 2.65
C PRO A 28 -1.19 16.10 2.22
N GLU A 29 -1.16 17.03 3.17
CA GLU A 29 -0.80 18.44 2.95
C GLU A 29 0.64 18.63 2.42
N THR A 30 1.52 17.64 2.63
CA THR A 30 2.90 17.69 2.12
C THR A 30 3.03 17.19 0.70
N TYR A 31 1.97 16.60 0.13
CA TYR A 31 2.03 15.93 -1.17
C TYR A 31 1.78 16.87 -2.33
N ASP A 32 1.45 18.15 -2.09
CA ASP A 32 1.19 19.13 -3.13
C ASP A 32 2.29 19.18 -4.19
N SER A 33 3.57 19.04 -3.81
CA SER A 33 4.71 19.00 -4.74
C SER A 33 4.84 17.70 -5.54
N ILE A 34 4.23 16.61 -5.07
CA ILE A 34 4.26 15.28 -5.70
C ILE A 34 3.06 15.11 -6.64
N SER A 35 1.90 15.68 -6.27
CA SER A 35 0.67 15.65 -7.07
C SER A 35 0.56 16.79 -8.07
N ALA A 36 1.44 17.78 -8.01
CA ALA A 36 1.47 18.86 -8.99
C ALA A 36 1.74 18.28 -10.40
N ARG A 37 0.86 18.63 -11.34
CA ARG A 37 0.92 18.21 -12.75
C ARG A 37 2.19 18.66 -13.45
#